data_AF-A0A964KSJ1-F1
#
_entry.id   AF-A0A964KSJ1-F1
#
_cell.length_a   1.000
_cell.length_b   1.000
_cell.length_c   1.000
_cell.angle_alpha   90.00
_cell.angle_beta   90.00
_cell.angle_gamma   90.00
#
_symmetry.space_group_name_H-M   'P 1'
#
loop_
_entity.id
_entity.type
_entity.pdbx_description
1 polymer ?
#
loop_
_entity_poly.entity_id
_entity_poly.type
_entity_poly.pdbx_seq_one_letter_code
_entity_poly.pdbx_strand_id
1 'polypeptide(L)'
;MTDLEIAGRENVADWIEQTLLARGSVQIGLDALFKFAIAEIGQHEAAVTLALNAMERRAQALGDAYPFQVFQYAVRALPNAKLNPYSLLLLMTPQSPSRQLIREGIEPMAIAFERLVVVALESLLGSTARAVRFGWPGDQGRPPEFYGAIEWLAAKMGIPAGQAYRPPRRKDGGVDVVGWRPFPDGRSGFPVMLVQCTLQQDVTQKAADIDVRNWAGWLKLDADPTTALAVPGTIPTGETWDKISVRSLILERIRLAGLLSGKTLAEFPGCTELLDAQVTQLIDLLAGAEF
;
A
#
# COMPACT_ATOMS: atom_id res chain seq x y z
N MET A 1 -27.35 7.90 8.06
CA MET A 1 -26.14 7.68 8.86
C MET A 1 -25.56 6.35 8.40
N THR A 2 -24.39 6.38 7.77
CA THR A 2 -23.66 5.18 7.36
C THR A 2 -23.10 4.51 8.61
N ASP A 3 -23.40 3.23 8.84
CA ASP A 3 -22.82 2.45 9.94
C ASP A 3 -21.33 2.20 9.66
N LEU A 4 -20.50 3.21 9.94
CA LEU A 4 -19.05 3.14 9.83
C LEU A 4 -18.47 2.59 11.12
N GLU A 5 -17.84 1.42 11.05
CA GLU A 5 -17.12 0.85 12.18
C GLU A 5 -15.71 1.45 12.25
N ILE A 6 -15.62 2.69 12.74
CA ILE A 6 -14.34 3.39 12.92
C ILE A 6 -14.03 3.48 14.40
N ALA A 7 -13.09 2.65 14.84
CA ALA A 7 -12.60 2.64 16.21
C ALA A 7 -11.08 2.46 16.26
N GLY A 8 -10.46 3.01 17.31
CA GLY A 8 -9.03 2.95 17.52
C GLY A 8 -8.25 4.05 16.81
N ARG A 9 -7.10 4.39 17.39
CA ARG A 9 -6.30 5.56 17.04
C ARG A 9 -5.99 5.69 15.54
N GLU A 10 -5.51 4.61 14.92
CA GLU A 10 -5.08 4.65 13.51
C GLU A 10 -6.28 4.79 12.56
N ASN A 11 -7.39 4.11 12.84
CA ASN A 11 -8.59 4.18 11.99
C ASN A 11 -9.27 5.54 12.08
N VAL A 12 -9.31 6.15 13.27
CA VAL A 12 -9.81 7.52 13.43
C VAL A 12 -8.91 8.51 12.69
N ALA A 13 -7.59 8.34 12.72
CA ALA A 13 -6.67 9.19 11.95
C ALA A 13 -6.91 9.04 10.44
N ASP A 14 -7.13 7.82 9.96
CA ASP A 14 -7.42 7.55 8.56
C ASP A 14 -8.76 8.17 8.13
N TRP A 15 -9.77 8.14 8.99
CA TRP A 15 -11.03 8.84 8.76
C TRP A 15 -10.83 10.36 8.63
N ILE A 16 -10.06 10.99 9.55
CA ILE A 16 -9.75 12.43 9.46
C ILE A 16 -9.05 12.74 8.14
N GLU A 17 -8.01 11.99 7.77
CA GLU A 17 -7.26 12.17 6.53
C GLU A 17 -8.16 12.05 5.28
N GLN A 18 -9.10 11.09 5.27
CA GLN A 18 -10.05 10.93 4.17
C GLN A 18 -11.08 12.05 4.11
N THR A 19 -11.57 12.53 5.25
CA THR A 19 -12.44 13.71 5.32
C THR A 19 -11.73 14.93 4.72
N LEU A 20 -10.45 15.13 5.04
CA LEU A 20 -9.66 16.24 4.48
C LEU A 20 -9.46 16.06 2.97
N LEU A 21 -9.23 14.83 2.50
CA LEU A 21 -9.08 14.55 1.07
C LEU A 21 -10.37 14.85 0.28
N ALA A 22 -11.53 14.53 0.85
CA ALA A 22 -12.83 14.83 0.27
C ALA A 22 -13.12 16.33 0.23
N ARG A 23 -12.80 17.06 1.31
CA ARG A 23 -13.01 18.52 1.41
C ARG A 23 -11.98 19.35 0.64
N GLY A 24 -10.85 18.77 0.28
CA GLY A 24 -9.74 19.47 -0.38
C GLY A 24 -8.94 20.33 0.61
N SER A 25 -8.42 21.47 0.15
CA SER A 25 -7.49 22.31 0.91
C SER A 25 -8.15 23.20 1.98
N VAL A 26 -9.47 23.11 2.17
CA VAL A 26 -10.20 23.84 3.20
C VAL A 26 -9.87 23.26 4.57
N GLN A 27 -9.38 24.12 5.47
CA GLN A 27 -9.05 23.71 6.84
C GLN A 27 -10.30 23.41 7.68
N ILE A 28 -10.18 22.48 8.63
CA ILE A 28 -11.21 22.16 9.62
C ILE A 28 -10.67 22.56 10.99
N GLY A 29 -11.37 23.45 11.70
CA GLY A 29 -11.05 23.78 13.09
C GLY A 29 -11.36 22.60 14.02
N LEU A 30 -10.61 22.44 15.12
CA LEU A 30 -10.76 21.29 16.02
C LEU A 30 -12.17 21.13 16.60
N ASP A 31 -12.83 22.21 17.00
CA ASP A 31 -14.21 22.16 17.50
C ASP A 31 -15.18 21.59 16.45
N ALA A 32 -15.01 21.97 15.19
CA ALA A 32 -15.80 21.45 14.09
C ALA A 32 -15.47 19.96 13.84
N LEU A 33 -14.18 19.60 13.89
CA LEU A 33 -13.74 18.22 13.74
C LEU A 33 -14.30 17.31 14.85
N PHE A 34 -14.34 17.77 16.10
CA PHE A 34 -14.90 17.00 17.22
C PHE A 34 -16.39 16.78 17.06
N LYS A 35 -17.16 17.83 16.72
CA LYS A 35 -18.59 17.70 16.43
C LYS A 35 -18.84 16.73 15.29
N PHE A 36 -18.02 16.82 14.24
CA PHE A 36 -18.11 15.96 13.08
C PHE A 36 -17.80 14.50 13.40
N ALA A 37 -16.75 14.22 14.19
CA ALA A 37 -16.39 12.86 14.61
C ALA A 37 -17.48 12.21 15.49
N ILE A 38 -18.10 12.98 16.38
CA ILE A 38 -19.22 12.50 17.20
C ILE A 38 -20.43 12.16 16.31
N ALA A 39 -20.76 13.03 15.36
CA ALA A 39 -21.92 12.86 14.48
C ALA A 39 -21.76 11.68 13.51
N GLU A 40 -20.59 11.51 12.91
CA GLU A 40 -20.38 10.55 11.82
C GLU A 40 -19.90 9.18 12.28
N ILE A 41 -19.03 9.12 13.29
CA ILE A 41 -18.37 7.89 13.72
C ILE A 41 -18.51 7.62 15.23
N GLY A 42 -19.31 8.42 15.93
CA GLY A 42 -19.56 8.27 17.37
C GLY A 42 -18.31 8.45 18.25
N GLN A 43 -17.24 9.05 17.73
CA GLN A 43 -15.97 9.18 18.45
C GLN A 43 -15.90 10.50 19.20
N HIS A 44 -15.56 10.43 20.49
CA HIS A 44 -15.40 11.59 21.35
C HIS A 44 -14.04 12.29 21.17
N GLU A 45 -13.94 13.51 21.71
CA GLU A 45 -12.75 14.37 21.65
C GLU A 45 -11.44 13.64 21.97
N ALA A 46 -11.39 12.85 23.05
CA ALA A 46 -10.18 12.12 23.44
C ALA A 46 -9.67 11.16 22.35
N ALA A 47 -10.57 10.48 21.63
CA ALA A 47 -10.19 9.59 20.53
C ALA A 47 -9.66 10.39 19.33
N VAL A 48 -10.27 11.54 19.02
CA VAL A 48 -9.82 12.45 17.97
C VAL A 48 -8.45 13.03 18.31
N THR A 49 -8.20 13.45 19.56
CA THR A 49 -6.88 13.93 20.00
C THR A 49 -5.79 12.87 19.83
N LEU A 50 -6.08 11.61 20.19
CA LEU A 50 -5.14 10.51 19.97
C LEU A 50 -4.85 10.27 18.48
N ALA A 51 -5.86 10.44 17.62
CA ALA A 51 -5.73 10.34 16.17
C ALA A 51 -4.88 11.49 15.58
N LEU A 52 -5.09 12.72 16.06
CA LEU A 52 -4.26 13.87 15.68
C LEU A 52 -2.79 13.66 16.05
N ASN A 53 -2.51 13.10 17.23
CA ASN A 53 -1.16 12.70 17.61
C ASN A 53 -0.57 11.62 16.67
N ALA A 54 -1.41 10.76 16.10
CA ALA A 54 -0.96 9.80 15.09
C ALA A 54 -0.63 10.50 13.77
N MET A 55 -1.48 11.41 13.31
CA MET A 55 -1.20 12.24 12.13
C MET A 55 0.09 13.05 12.27
N GLU A 56 0.35 13.65 13.43
CA GLU A 56 1.60 14.38 13.71
C GLU A 56 2.83 13.46 13.62
N ARG A 57 2.77 12.25 14.19
CA ARG A 57 3.86 11.27 14.06
C ARG A 57 4.09 10.86 12.62
N ARG A 58 3.02 10.70 11.83
CA ARG A 58 3.11 10.38 10.39
C ARG A 58 3.77 11.54 9.63
N ALA A 59 3.35 12.78 9.90
CA ALA A 59 3.95 13.97 9.33
C ALA A 59 5.46 14.08 9.65
N GLN A 60 5.85 13.82 10.90
CA GLN A 60 7.26 13.82 11.31
C GLN A 60 8.08 12.73 10.61
N ALA A 61 7.51 11.52 10.45
CA ALA A 61 8.22 10.40 9.82
C ALA A 61 8.38 10.56 8.30
N LEU A 62 7.42 11.21 7.64
CA LEU A 62 7.33 11.26 6.18
C LEU A 62 7.77 12.60 5.57
N GLY A 63 7.75 13.69 6.36
CA GLY A 63 8.00 15.03 5.84
C GLY A 63 7.09 15.35 4.64
N ASP A 64 7.69 15.73 3.53
CA ASP A 64 7.00 16.11 2.29
C ASP A 64 6.19 14.97 1.65
N ALA A 65 6.45 13.71 2.01
CA ALA A 65 5.67 12.58 1.53
C ALA A 65 4.28 12.49 2.21
N TYR A 66 4.03 13.24 3.29
CA TYR A 66 2.73 13.27 3.97
C TYR A 66 1.86 14.44 3.48
N PRO A 67 0.68 14.18 2.88
CA PRO A 67 -0.10 15.21 2.21
C PRO A 67 -1.03 16.02 3.12
N PHE A 68 -0.88 15.92 4.45
CA PHE A 68 -1.74 16.60 5.42
C PHE A 68 -0.92 17.44 6.40
N GLN A 69 -1.55 18.48 6.95
CA GLN A 69 -0.95 19.32 7.98
C GLN A 69 -1.84 19.35 9.21
N VAL A 70 -1.20 19.15 10.36
CA VAL A 70 -1.80 19.31 11.68
C VAL A 70 -1.26 20.59 12.30
N PHE A 71 -2.17 21.52 12.59
CA PHE A 71 -1.89 22.75 13.34
C PHE A 71 -2.46 22.64 14.74
N GLN A 72 -2.07 23.57 15.61
CA GLN A 72 -2.57 23.65 16.99
C GLN A 72 -4.11 23.69 17.10
N TYR A 73 -4.78 24.32 16.14
CA TYR A 73 -6.24 24.55 16.19
C TYR A 73 -6.99 24.09 14.94
N ALA A 74 -6.32 23.46 13.98
CA ALA A 74 -6.93 23.04 12.73
C ALA A 74 -6.15 21.94 12.03
N VAL A 75 -6.79 21.24 11.10
CA VAL A 75 -6.17 20.30 10.17
C VAL A 75 -6.52 20.67 8.74
N ARG A 76 -5.65 20.35 7.78
CA ARG A 76 -5.93 20.54 6.34
C ARG A 76 -5.20 19.54 5.46
N ALA A 77 -5.75 19.24 4.28
CA ALA A 77 -5.00 18.63 3.20
C ALA A 77 -4.15 19.69 2.46
N LEU A 78 -2.99 19.27 1.94
CA LEU A 78 -2.18 20.09 1.04
C LEU A 78 -2.87 20.19 -0.35
N PRO A 79 -2.59 21.26 -1.13
CA PRO A 79 -3.20 21.43 -2.46
C PRO A 79 -2.96 20.24 -3.42
N ASN A 80 -1.83 19.55 -3.29
CA ASN A 80 -1.46 18.39 -4.09
C ASN A 80 -1.82 17.05 -3.43
N ALA A 81 -2.64 17.04 -2.37
CA ALA A 81 -2.94 15.81 -1.63
C ALA A 81 -3.52 14.72 -2.55
N LYS A 82 -4.41 15.06 -3.48
CA LYS A 82 -4.98 14.10 -4.44
C LYS A 82 -3.98 13.53 -5.44
N LEU A 83 -2.82 14.16 -5.61
CA LEU A 83 -1.75 13.67 -6.49
C LEU A 83 -0.69 12.88 -5.74
N ASN A 84 -0.77 12.80 -4.40
CA ASN A 84 0.22 12.14 -3.57
C ASN A 84 -0.09 10.62 -3.45
N PRO A 85 0.89 9.72 -3.68
CA PRO A 85 0.71 8.28 -3.51
C PRO A 85 0.16 7.85 -2.14
N TYR A 86 0.51 8.57 -1.07
CA TYR A 86 -0.03 8.35 0.28
C TYR A 86 -1.57 8.33 0.27
N SER A 87 -2.20 9.26 -0.46
CA SER A 87 -3.65 9.40 -0.49
C SER A 87 -4.33 8.20 -1.15
N LEU A 88 -3.72 7.61 -2.18
CA LEU A 88 -4.26 6.40 -2.79
C LEU A 88 -4.11 5.19 -1.85
N LEU A 89 -2.97 5.06 -1.17
CA LEU A 89 -2.77 4.03 -0.13
C LEU A 89 -3.78 4.18 1.01
N LEU A 90 -4.04 5.40 1.46
CA LEU A 90 -5.06 5.70 2.45
C LEU A 90 -6.45 5.22 2.00
N LEU A 91 -6.84 5.46 0.74
CA LEU A 91 -8.13 5.02 0.19
C LEU A 91 -8.25 3.50 0.05
N MET A 92 -7.13 2.79 -0.03
CA MET A 92 -7.06 1.34 -0.14
C MET A 92 -7.01 0.61 1.23
N THR A 93 -6.94 1.36 2.33
CA THR A 93 -6.79 0.78 3.67
C THR A 93 -8.08 0.03 4.10
N PRO A 94 -8.04 -1.26 4.46
CA PRO A 94 -9.25 -2.10 4.56
C PRO A 94 -10.36 -1.56 5.48
N GLN A 95 -10.01 -0.88 6.57
CA GLN A 95 -10.94 -0.32 7.55
C GLN A 95 -11.27 1.15 7.31
N SER A 96 -10.75 1.75 6.25
CA SER A 96 -11.04 3.14 5.95
C SER A 96 -12.47 3.32 5.46
N PRO A 97 -13.07 4.52 5.62
CA PRO A 97 -14.42 4.81 5.12
C PRO A 97 -14.60 4.42 3.65
N SER A 98 -13.64 4.77 2.79
CA SER A 98 -13.64 4.36 1.39
C SER A 98 -13.80 2.85 1.19
N ARG A 99 -13.06 1.99 1.92
CA ARG A 99 -13.14 0.53 1.76
C ARG A 99 -14.39 -0.09 2.39
N GLN A 100 -14.94 0.53 3.43
CA GLN A 100 -16.20 0.08 4.04
C GLN A 100 -17.41 0.40 3.14
N LEU A 101 -17.40 1.59 2.53
CA LEU A 101 -18.51 2.12 1.75
C LEU A 101 -18.44 1.77 0.26
N ILE A 102 -17.24 1.63 -0.30
CA ILE A 102 -17.01 1.38 -1.73
C ILE A 102 -16.46 -0.04 -1.89
N ARG A 103 -17.35 -0.96 -2.27
CA ARG A 103 -17.03 -2.39 -2.43
C ARG A 103 -16.68 -2.80 -3.87
N GLU A 104 -17.00 -1.96 -4.85
CA GLU A 104 -16.65 -2.18 -6.26
C GLU A 104 -15.20 -1.74 -6.54
N GLY A 105 -14.59 -2.30 -7.60
CA GLY A 105 -13.27 -1.86 -8.06
C GLY A 105 -12.06 -2.41 -7.29
N ILE A 106 -12.21 -3.50 -6.52
CA ILE A 106 -11.10 -4.13 -5.77
C ILE A 106 -9.96 -4.55 -6.69
N GLU A 107 -10.26 -5.12 -7.86
CA GLU A 107 -9.23 -5.58 -8.80
C GLU A 107 -8.40 -4.41 -9.38
N PRO A 108 -9.00 -3.33 -9.91
CA PRO A 108 -8.27 -2.10 -10.24
C PRO A 108 -7.43 -1.54 -9.09
N MET A 109 -7.93 -1.58 -7.85
CA MET A 109 -7.15 -1.17 -6.67
C MET A 109 -5.95 -2.07 -6.41
N ALA A 110 -6.11 -3.39 -6.54
CA ALA A 110 -5.01 -4.33 -6.34
C ALA A 110 -3.91 -4.10 -7.39
N ILE A 111 -4.28 -3.92 -8.66
CA ILE A 111 -3.34 -3.61 -9.74
C ILE A 111 -2.62 -2.28 -9.48
N ALA A 112 -3.37 -1.24 -9.09
CA ALA A 112 -2.78 0.07 -8.76
C ALA A 112 -1.81 -0.03 -7.56
N PHE A 113 -2.19 -0.79 -6.53
CA PHE A 113 -1.35 -1.01 -5.36
C PHE A 113 -0.04 -1.74 -5.73
N GLU A 114 -0.13 -2.82 -6.52
CA GLU A 114 1.04 -3.55 -7.01
C GLU A 114 1.98 -2.64 -7.82
N ARG A 115 1.44 -1.72 -8.64
CA ARG A 115 2.25 -0.73 -9.39
C ARG A 115 2.98 0.26 -8.47
N LEU A 116 2.33 0.74 -7.40
CA LEU A 116 3.00 1.55 -6.39
C LEU A 116 4.14 0.76 -5.72
N VAL A 117 3.90 -0.51 -5.41
CA VAL A 117 4.89 -1.39 -4.77
C VAL A 117 6.09 -1.66 -5.68
N VAL A 118 5.90 -1.81 -6.99
CA VAL A 118 7.00 -1.92 -7.97
C VAL A 118 7.97 -0.73 -7.82
N VAL A 119 7.45 0.49 -7.89
CA VAL A 119 8.29 1.70 -7.80
C VAL A 119 8.90 1.85 -6.40
N ALA A 120 8.14 1.55 -5.34
CA ALA A 120 8.67 1.57 -3.98
C ALA A 120 9.84 0.58 -3.80
N LEU A 121 9.77 -0.59 -4.45
CA LEU A 121 10.80 -1.62 -4.37
C LEU A 121 12.07 -1.23 -5.13
N GLU A 122 11.94 -0.56 -6.27
CA GLU A 122 13.08 0.05 -6.97
C GLU A 122 13.78 1.09 -6.10
N SER A 123 13.02 1.98 -5.45
CA SER A 123 13.58 2.93 -4.48
C SER A 123 14.30 2.24 -3.33
N LEU A 124 13.71 1.17 -2.78
CA LEU A 124 14.27 0.44 -1.63
C LEU A 124 15.59 -0.27 -1.96
N LEU A 125 15.65 -0.91 -3.12
CA LEU A 125 16.82 -1.67 -3.55
C LEU A 125 17.93 -0.79 -4.16
N GLY A 126 17.58 0.43 -4.61
CA GLY A 126 18.48 1.47 -5.07
C GLY A 126 18.43 1.71 -6.58
N SER A 127 19.17 2.71 -7.07
CA SER A 127 19.04 3.25 -8.44
C SER A 127 19.31 2.28 -9.59
N THR A 128 19.99 1.15 -9.35
CA THR A 128 20.23 0.11 -10.36
C THR A 128 19.25 -1.05 -10.26
N ALA A 129 18.34 -1.02 -9.29
CA ALA A 129 17.35 -2.05 -9.09
C ALA A 129 16.30 -2.02 -10.21
N ARG A 130 15.64 -3.16 -10.35
CA ARG A 130 14.51 -3.36 -11.25
C ARG A 130 13.43 -4.06 -10.46
N ALA A 131 12.19 -3.71 -10.72
CA ALA A 131 11.06 -4.49 -10.22
C ALA A 131 10.04 -4.72 -11.33
N VAL A 132 9.30 -5.81 -11.19
CA VAL A 132 8.15 -6.10 -12.05
C VAL A 132 6.98 -6.58 -11.22
N ARG A 133 5.80 -6.23 -11.70
CA ARG A 133 4.56 -6.83 -11.26
C ARG A 133 4.47 -8.25 -11.80
N PHE A 134 4.36 -9.21 -10.90
CA PHE A 134 4.19 -10.63 -11.18
C PHE A 134 2.78 -11.13 -10.87
N GLY A 135 1.93 -10.37 -10.18
CA GLY A 135 0.57 -10.77 -9.81
C GLY A 135 -0.37 -11.00 -11.00
N TRP A 136 -1.46 -11.74 -10.77
CA TRP A 136 -2.55 -11.99 -11.72
C TRP A 136 -3.70 -10.99 -11.51
N PRO A 137 -4.29 -10.42 -12.59
CA PRO A 137 -4.03 -10.65 -14.01
C PRO A 137 -2.69 -10.06 -14.47
N GLY A 138 -1.92 -10.78 -15.30
CA GLY A 138 -0.63 -10.29 -15.77
C GLY A 138 -0.72 -9.01 -16.59
N ASP A 139 0.30 -8.14 -16.49
CA ASP A 139 0.51 -7.00 -17.39
C ASP A 139 1.89 -7.07 -18.05
N GLN A 140 2.17 -6.12 -18.96
CA GLN A 140 3.49 -5.94 -19.60
C GLN A 140 4.07 -7.21 -20.26
N GLY A 141 3.20 -8.03 -20.86
CA GLY A 141 3.60 -9.24 -21.57
C GLY A 141 3.98 -10.41 -20.66
N ARG A 142 3.64 -10.38 -19.37
CA ARG A 142 3.69 -11.56 -18.50
C ARG A 142 2.78 -12.65 -19.08
N PRO A 143 3.30 -13.84 -19.42
CA PRO A 143 2.47 -14.95 -19.89
C PRO A 143 1.44 -15.37 -18.83
N PRO A 144 0.24 -15.81 -19.25
CA PRO A 144 -0.79 -16.21 -18.30
C PRO A 144 -0.46 -17.51 -17.56
N GLU A 145 0.33 -18.36 -18.19
CA GLU A 145 0.68 -19.66 -17.67
C GLU A 145 1.88 -19.53 -16.74
N PHE A 146 1.75 -20.03 -15.51
CA PHE A 146 2.75 -19.79 -14.45
C PHE A 146 4.18 -20.13 -14.86
N TYR A 147 4.41 -21.28 -15.50
CA TYR A 147 5.76 -21.66 -15.95
C TYR A 147 6.29 -20.70 -17.03
N GLY A 148 5.43 -20.25 -17.95
CA GLY A 148 5.79 -19.19 -18.90
C GLY A 148 6.10 -17.87 -18.22
N ALA A 149 5.38 -17.52 -17.14
CA ALA A 149 5.69 -16.35 -16.32
C ALA A 149 7.03 -16.48 -15.59
N ILE A 150 7.41 -17.67 -15.13
CA ILE A 150 8.73 -17.94 -14.53
C ILE A 150 9.84 -17.78 -15.57
N GLU A 151 9.68 -18.36 -16.77
CA GLU A 151 10.65 -18.20 -17.86
C GLU A 151 10.82 -16.73 -18.27
N TRP A 152 9.71 -16.01 -18.38
CA TRP A 152 9.67 -14.57 -18.64
C TRP A 152 10.42 -13.77 -17.57
N LEU A 153 10.19 -14.09 -16.29
CA LEU A 153 10.85 -13.41 -15.18
C LEU A 153 12.35 -13.71 -15.15
N ALA A 154 12.74 -14.98 -15.34
CA ALA A 154 14.14 -15.40 -15.40
C ALA A 154 14.89 -14.68 -16.53
N ALA A 155 14.27 -14.56 -17.71
CA ALA A 155 14.82 -13.81 -18.83
C ALA A 155 15.01 -12.32 -18.50
N LYS A 156 14.04 -11.68 -17.82
CA LYS A 156 14.18 -10.28 -17.37
C LYS A 156 15.29 -10.09 -16.34
N MET A 157 15.49 -11.08 -15.48
CA MET A 157 16.52 -11.09 -14.44
C MET A 157 17.91 -11.44 -15.01
N GLY A 158 18.01 -11.98 -16.22
CA GLY A 158 19.26 -12.45 -16.81
C GLY A 158 19.78 -13.74 -16.19
N ILE A 159 18.88 -14.58 -15.65
CA ILE A 159 19.22 -15.87 -15.04
C ILE A 159 18.49 -17.02 -15.73
N PRO A 160 18.96 -18.27 -15.60
CA PRO A 160 18.22 -19.42 -16.08
C PRO A 160 16.94 -19.66 -15.27
N ALA A 161 15.88 -20.14 -15.93
CA ALA A 161 14.77 -20.78 -15.24
C ALA A 161 15.28 -22.03 -14.50
N GLY A 162 14.72 -22.27 -13.32
CA GLY A 162 15.00 -23.45 -12.52
C GLY A 162 14.22 -24.68 -13.02
N GLN A 163 14.51 -25.84 -12.43
CA GLN A 163 13.94 -27.13 -12.85
C GLN A 163 12.91 -27.68 -11.85
N ALA A 164 12.54 -26.92 -10.81
CA ALA A 164 11.58 -27.40 -9.83
C ALA A 164 10.21 -27.61 -10.49
N TYR A 165 9.76 -28.86 -10.51
CA TYR A 165 8.50 -29.26 -11.14
C TYR A 165 7.26 -29.06 -10.24
N ARG A 166 7.42 -28.53 -9.01
CA ARG A 166 6.27 -28.37 -8.11
C ARG A 166 5.35 -27.29 -8.69
N PRO A 167 4.09 -27.62 -9.03
CA PRO A 167 3.13 -26.62 -9.48
C PRO A 167 2.83 -25.66 -8.33
N PRO A 168 2.56 -24.38 -8.61
CA PRO A 168 2.28 -23.43 -7.56
C PRO A 168 0.90 -23.71 -6.97
N ARG A 169 0.72 -23.43 -5.68
CA ARG A 169 -0.61 -23.55 -5.02
C ARG A 169 -1.57 -22.44 -5.43
N ARG A 170 -1.04 -21.32 -5.93
CA ARG A 170 -1.76 -20.14 -6.45
C ARG A 170 -1.23 -19.80 -7.82
N LYS A 171 -2.02 -19.10 -8.65
CA LYS A 171 -1.62 -18.71 -10.02
C LYS A 171 -0.28 -18.00 -10.10
N ASP A 172 0.10 -17.28 -9.03
CA ASP A 172 1.34 -16.49 -8.98
C ASP A 172 2.33 -16.97 -7.91
N GLY A 173 2.15 -18.18 -7.36
CA GLY A 173 3.06 -18.70 -6.34
C GLY A 173 3.10 -17.88 -5.03
N GLY A 174 2.09 -17.03 -4.79
CA GLY A 174 2.03 -16.14 -3.63
C GLY A 174 2.88 -14.87 -3.76
N VAL A 175 3.29 -14.48 -4.98
CA VAL A 175 4.07 -13.27 -5.21
C VAL A 175 3.34 -12.38 -6.21
N ASP A 176 3.19 -11.11 -5.84
CA ASP A 176 2.55 -10.11 -6.70
C ASP A 176 3.57 -9.15 -7.31
N VAL A 177 4.71 -8.94 -6.64
CA VAL A 177 5.81 -8.08 -7.14
C VAL A 177 7.16 -8.75 -6.86
N VAL A 178 8.06 -8.69 -7.85
CA VAL A 178 9.44 -9.17 -7.73
C VAL A 178 10.39 -8.01 -8.00
N GLY A 179 11.34 -7.79 -7.09
CA GLY A 179 12.41 -6.81 -7.26
C GLY A 179 13.78 -7.44 -7.14
N TRP A 180 14.75 -6.93 -7.87
CA TRP A 180 16.13 -7.39 -7.79
C TRP A 180 17.11 -6.26 -8.10
N ARG A 181 18.34 -6.39 -7.61
CA ARG A 181 19.40 -5.42 -7.86
C ARG A 181 20.59 -6.07 -8.54
N PRO A 182 20.65 -6.09 -9.88
CA PRO A 182 21.78 -6.70 -10.58
C PRO A 182 23.10 -6.00 -10.25
N PHE A 183 24.19 -6.75 -10.27
CA PHE A 183 25.53 -6.19 -10.24
C PHE A 183 25.97 -5.71 -11.62
N PRO A 184 26.87 -4.71 -11.72
CA PRO A 184 27.32 -4.17 -13.01
C PRO A 184 28.01 -5.19 -13.93
N ASP A 185 28.50 -6.31 -13.40
CA ASP A 185 29.15 -7.38 -14.15
C ASP A 185 28.15 -8.36 -14.81
N GLY A 186 26.84 -8.17 -14.58
CA GLY A 186 25.77 -9.00 -15.13
C GLY A 186 25.75 -10.43 -14.58
N ARG A 187 26.52 -10.73 -13.54
CA ARG A 187 26.54 -12.06 -12.93
C ARG A 187 25.32 -12.27 -12.04
N SER A 188 24.95 -13.52 -11.85
CA SER A 188 23.93 -13.94 -10.89
C SER A 188 24.43 -13.78 -9.43
N GLY A 189 23.63 -14.21 -8.45
CA GLY A 189 23.96 -14.01 -7.03
C GLY A 189 23.68 -12.60 -6.50
N PHE A 190 22.79 -11.85 -7.16
CA PHE A 190 22.34 -10.55 -6.70
C PHE A 190 21.16 -10.64 -5.72
N PRO A 191 20.89 -9.59 -4.92
CA PRO A 191 19.72 -9.53 -4.05
C PRO A 191 18.41 -9.63 -4.83
N VAL A 192 17.51 -10.48 -4.37
CA VAL A 192 16.14 -10.65 -4.89
C VAL A 192 15.15 -10.50 -3.75
N MET A 193 14.07 -9.78 -4.00
CA MET A 193 12.95 -9.60 -3.09
C MET A 193 11.65 -10.07 -3.72
N LEU A 194 10.92 -10.94 -3.01
CA LEU A 194 9.62 -11.44 -3.40
C LEU A 194 8.56 -10.79 -2.50
N VAL A 195 7.57 -10.15 -3.10
CA VAL A 195 6.58 -9.35 -2.36
C VAL A 195 5.19 -9.89 -2.59
N GLN A 196 4.49 -10.20 -1.49
CA GLN A 196 3.05 -10.43 -1.48
C GLN A 196 2.38 -9.09 -1.15
N CYS A 197 1.46 -8.65 -2.01
CA CYS A 197 0.62 -7.49 -1.80
C CYS A 197 -0.72 -7.94 -1.24
N THR A 198 -1.32 -7.17 -0.33
CA THR A 198 -2.69 -7.46 0.10
C THR A 198 -3.47 -6.21 0.49
N LEU A 199 -4.74 -6.19 0.07
CA LEU A 199 -5.74 -5.21 0.49
C LEU A 199 -6.68 -5.82 1.56
N GLN A 200 -6.28 -6.92 2.20
CA GLN A 200 -7.07 -7.60 3.23
C GLN A 200 -6.73 -7.06 4.61
N GLN A 201 -7.71 -7.12 5.52
CA GLN A 201 -7.54 -6.73 6.92
C GLN A 201 -6.68 -7.71 7.72
N ASP A 202 -6.87 -9.02 7.56
CA ASP A 202 -6.01 -10.02 8.20
C ASP A 202 -4.78 -10.29 7.32
N VAL A 203 -3.67 -9.68 7.74
CA VAL A 203 -2.41 -9.67 7.01
C VAL A 203 -1.43 -10.73 7.54
N THR A 204 -1.68 -11.30 8.72
CA THR A 204 -0.70 -12.19 9.40
C THR A 204 -0.49 -13.49 8.63
N GLN A 205 -1.56 -14.05 8.09
CA GLN A 205 -1.50 -15.29 7.30
C GLN A 205 -0.79 -15.05 5.95
N LYS A 206 -0.94 -13.85 5.38
CA LYS A 206 -0.35 -13.47 4.09
C LYS A 206 1.17 -13.41 4.12
N ALA A 207 1.76 -13.12 5.28
CA ALA A 207 3.21 -13.10 5.47
C ALA A 207 3.88 -14.47 5.21
N ALA A 208 3.12 -15.57 5.18
CA ALA A 208 3.60 -16.93 4.96
C ALA A 208 3.21 -17.52 3.59
N ASP A 209 2.59 -16.72 2.71
CA ASP A 209 2.12 -17.21 1.40
C ASP A 209 3.27 -17.51 0.41
N ILE A 210 4.44 -16.90 0.61
CA ILE A 210 5.62 -17.10 -0.23
C ILE A 210 6.44 -18.29 0.30
N ASP A 211 6.51 -19.35 -0.49
CA ASP A 211 7.42 -20.47 -0.24
C ASP A 211 8.77 -20.22 -0.94
N VAL A 212 9.72 -19.68 -0.18
CA VAL A 212 11.08 -19.33 -0.63
C VAL A 212 11.78 -20.50 -1.32
N ARG A 213 11.58 -21.74 -0.84
CA ARG A 213 12.25 -22.93 -1.41
C ARG A 213 11.70 -23.28 -2.78
N ASN A 214 10.39 -23.15 -2.98
CA ASN A 214 9.82 -23.35 -4.32
C ASN A 214 10.30 -22.25 -5.27
N TRP A 215 10.34 -20.99 -4.82
CA TRP A 215 10.82 -19.88 -5.62
C TRP A 215 12.30 -19.99 -6.03
N ALA A 216 13.18 -20.38 -5.11
CA ALA A 216 14.58 -20.69 -5.41
C ALA A 216 14.76 -21.94 -6.31
N GLY A 217 13.74 -22.79 -6.39
CA GLY A 217 13.71 -23.90 -7.33
C GLY A 217 13.16 -23.54 -8.71
N TRP A 218 12.25 -22.57 -8.80
CA TRP A 218 11.65 -22.08 -10.04
C TRP A 218 12.55 -21.06 -10.74
N LEU A 219 13.22 -20.20 -9.99
CA LEU A 219 14.26 -19.30 -10.46
C LEU A 219 15.57 -19.88 -9.98
N LYS A 220 16.56 -20.11 -10.86
CA LYS A 220 17.86 -20.67 -10.47
C LYS A 220 18.69 -19.63 -9.69
N LEU A 221 18.25 -19.31 -8.47
CA LEU A 221 18.84 -18.31 -7.59
C LEU A 221 20.02 -18.92 -6.84
N ASP A 222 21.12 -18.17 -6.76
CA ASP A 222 22.32 -18.60 -6.01
C ASP A 222 22.24 -18.22 -4.52
N ALA A 223 21.27 -17.40 -4.13
CA ALA A 223 21.01 -16.98 -2.76
C ALA A 223 19.51 -16.95 -2.49
N ASP A 224 19.12 -17.21 -1.23
CA ASP A 224 17.71 -17.17 -0.85
C ASP A 224 17.15 -15.75 -1.01
N PRO A 225 16.00 -15.58 -1.70
CA PRO A 225 15.37 -14.28 -1.81
C PRO A 225 14.81 -13.83 -0.46
N THR A 226 14.79 -12.52 -0.24
CA THR A 226 14.09 -11.91 0.90
C THR A 226 12.61 -11.81 0.59
N THR A 227 11.74 -12.13 1.56
CA THR A 227 10.30 -11.94 1.42
C THR A 227 9.84 -10.62 2.01
N ALA A 228 8.82 -10.01 1.42
CA ALA A 228 8.14 -8.85 1.98
C ALA A 228 6.62 -8.98 1.87
N LEU A 229 5.93 -8.35 2.82
CA LEU A 229 4.49 -8.17 2.80
C LEU A 229 4.19 -6.68 2.64
N ALA A 230 3.53 -6.31 1.55
CA ALA A 230 3.09 -4.96 1.29
C ALA A 230 1.60 -4.79 1.61
N VAL A 231 1.28 -3.77 2.40
CA VAL A 231 -0.10 -3.40 2.76
C VAL A 231 -0.32 -1.90 2.61
N PRO A 232 -1.51 -1.45 2.15
CA PRO A 232 -1.79 -0.03 1.97
C PRO A 232 -2.11 0.70 3.28
N GLY A 233 -2.44 -0.04 4.35
CA GLY A 233 -2.73 0.50 5.68
C GLY A 233 -1.50 0.56 6.58
N THR A 234 -1.68 1.02 7.81
CA THR A 234 -0.65 0.96 8.86
C THR A 234 -0.80 -0.31 9.70
N ILE A 235 0.32 -0.89 10.13
CA ILE A 235 0.33 -2.03 11.05
C ILE A 235 0.75 -1.53 12.43
N PRO A 236 -0.10 -1.65 13.47
CA PRO A 236 0.28 -1.29 14.84
C PRO A 236 1.50 -2.08 15.31
N THR A 237 2.37 -1.44 16.08
CA THR A 237 3.46 -2.13 16.76
C THR A 237 2.94 -3.14 17.78
N GLY A 238 3.76 -4.16 18.10
CA GLY A 238 3.42 -5.24 19.03
C GLY A 238 3.23 -6.57 18.32
N GLU A 239 2.35 -7.42 18.86
CA GLU A 239 2.28 -8.84 18.49
C GLU A 239 2.09 -9.09 16.98
N THR A 240 1.20 -8.36 16.31
CA THR A 240 0.98 -8.50 14.86
C THR A 240 2.22 -8.14 14.07
N TRP A 241 2.86 -7.01 14.41
CA TRP A 241 4.11 -6.58 13.79
C TRP A 241 5.22 -7.61 13.99
N ASP A 242 5.40 -8.10 15.21
CA ASP A 242 6.44 -9.07 15.56
C ASP A 242 6.24 -10.39 14.82
N LYS A 243 5.00 -10.89 14.75
CA LYS A 243 4.64 -12.11 14.00
C LYS A 243 5.00 -12.02 12.51
N ILE A 244 4.76 -10.87 11.89
CA ILE A 244 5.03 -10.67 10.46
C ILE A 244 6.52 -10.46 10.22
N SER A 245 7.15 -9.59 11.01
CA SER A 245 8.55 -9.18 10.84
C SER A 245 9.57 -10.30 11.04
N VAL A 246 9.22 -11.35 11.79
CA VAL A 246 10.04 -12.58 11.89
C VAL A 246 10.10 -13.35 10.57
N ARG A 247 9.12 -13.17 9.68
CA ARG A 247 8.97 -13.95 8.44
C ARG A 247 9.26 -13.15 7.19
N SER A 248 8.89 -11.86 7.17
CA SER A 248 8.92 -11.02 5.99
C SER A 248 9.17 -9.57 6.37
N LEU A 249 9.86 -8.83 5.49
CA LEU A 249 9.94 -7.39 5.59
C LEU A 249 8.54 -6.79 5.49
N ILE A 250 8.24 -5.81 6.34
CA ILE A 250 6.95 -5.11 6.32
C ILE A 250 7.08 -3.86 5.44
N LEU A 251 6.23 -3.74 4.43
CA LEU A 251 6.08 -2.55 3.59
C LEU A 251 4.65 -2.02 3.77
N GLU A 252 4.39 -1.40 4.92
CA GLU A 252 3.12 -0.74 5.24
C GLU A 252 3.10 0.73 4.78
N ARG A 253 1.94 1.41 4.87
CA ARG A 253 1.71 2.74 4.28
C ARG A 253 2.83 3.73 4.53
N ILE A 254 3.35 3.84 5.76
CA ILE A 254 4.39 4.82 6.09
C ILE A 254 5.70 4.48 5.37
N ARG A 255 6.09 3.21 5.35
CA ARG A 255 7.30 2.77 4.60
C ARG A 255 7.14 2.95 3.10
N LEU A 256 5.98 2.58 2.55
CA LEU A 256 5.68 2.75 1.13
C LEU A 256 5.66 4.22 0.71
N ALA A 257 4.99 5.08 1.47
CA ALA A 257 4.95 6.52 1.20
C ALA A 257 6.34 7.16 1.26
N GLY A 258 7.18 6.76 2.23
CA GLY A 258 8.57 7.20 2.29
C GLY A 258 9.39 6.79 1.07
N LEU A 259 9.22 5.54 0.60
CA LEU A 259 9.88 5.02 -0.61
C LEU A 259 9.36 5.64 -1.91
N LEU A 260 8.15 6.19 -1.88
CA LEU A 260 7.51 6.91 -2.97
C LEU A 260 7.68 8.44 -2.85
N SER A 261 8.52 8.92 -1.93
CA SER A 261 8.76 10.35 -1.75
C SER A 261 9.24 11.01 -3.06
N GLY A 262 8.66 12.17 -3.38
CA GLY A 262 8.91 12.89 -4.64
C GLY A 262 8.17 12.33 -5.86
N LYS A 263 7.40 11.25 -5.72
CA LYS A 263 6.55 10.68 -6.78
C LYS A 263 5.15 11.28 -6.76
N THR A 264 4.50 11.32 -7.92
CA THR A 264 3.11 11.75 -8.08
C THR A 264 2.28 10.66 -8.74
N LEU A 265 0.97 10.61 -8.45
CA LEU A 265 0.05 9.63 -9.05
C LEU A 265 -0.02 9.72 -10.58
N ALA A 266 0.32 10.87 -11.18
CA ALA A 266 0.42 11.02 -12.62
C ALA A 266 1.50 10.12 -13.26
N GLU A 267 2.48 9.66 -12.49
CA GLU A 267 3.48 8.69 -12.95
C GLU A 267 2.95 7.25 -13.02
N PHE A 268 1.74 6.99 -12.48
CA PHE A 268 1.17 5.65 -12.35
C PHE A 268 -0.13 5.54 -13.17
N PRO A 269 -0.13 4.78 -14.28
CA PRO A 269 -1.29 4.69 -15.15
C PRO A 269 -2.58 4.26 -14.42
N GLY A 270 -3.66 5.02 -14.60
CA GLY A 270 -4.98 4.74 -14.02
C GLY A 270 -5.14 5.10 -12.54
N CYS A 271 -4.07 5.54 -11.86
CA CYS A 271 -4.12 5.77 -10.42
C CYS A 271 -4.80 7.11 -10.05
N THR A 272 -4.62 8.14 -10.87
CA THR A 272 -5.31 9.43 -10.68
C THR A 272 -6.81 9.27 -10.87
N GLU A 273 -7.23 8.59 -11.93
CA GLU A 273 -8.64 8.33 -12.23
C GLU A 273 -9.30 7.47 -11.15
N LEU A 274 -8.58 6.46 -10.65
CA LEU A 274 -9.04 5.64 -9.54
C LEU A 274 -9.21 6.48 -8.27
N LEU A 275 -8.24 7.33 -7.93
CA LEU A 275 -8.34 8.21 -6.76
C LEU A 275 -9.51 9.17 -6.90
N ASP A 276 -9.66 9.83 -8.05
CA ASP A 276 -10.74 10.80 -8.27
C ASP A 276 -12.12 10.14 -8.19
N ALA A 277 -12.28 8.94 -8.75
CA ALA A 277 -13.51 8.17 -8.64
C ALA A 277 -13.86 7.84 -7.18
N GLN A 278 -12.87 7.38 -6.40
CA GLN A 278 -13.05 7.05 -4.98
C GLN A 278 -13.35 8.29 -4.14
N VAL A 279 -12.66 9.41 -4.38
CA VAL A 279 -12.89 10.66 -3.66
C VAL A 279 -14.27 11.24 -4.00
N THR A 280 -14.71 11.15 -5.26
CA THR A 280 -16.04 11.61 -5.66
C THR A 280 -17.13 10.85 -4.91
N GLN A 281 -17.02 9.52 -4.87
CA GLN A 281 -17.95 8.68 -4.10
C GLN A 281 -17.90 9.00 -2.61
N LEU A 282 -16.71 9.24 -2.05
CA LEU A 282 -16.56 9.64 -0.65
C LEU A 282 -17.22 11.00 -0.36
N ILE A 283 -17.12 11.98 -1.26
CA ILE A 283 -17.80 13.28 -1.14
C ILE A 283 -19.30 13.07 -1.09
N ASP A 284 -19.87 12.29 -2.00
CA ASP A 284 -21.32 12.03 -2.03
C ASP A 284 -21.82 11.37 -0.73
N LEU A 285 -20.99 10.51 -0.14
CA LEU A 285 -21.28 9.83 1.12
C LEU A 285 -21.17 10.77 2.34
N LEU A 286 -20.19 11.67 2.34
CA LEU A 286 -19.99 12.65 3.42
C LEU A 286 -20.91 13.88 3.31
N ALA A 287 -21.43 14.20 2.13
CA ALA A 287 -22.33 15.35 1.91
C ALA A 287 -23.71 15.20 2.53
N GLY A 288 -24.07 14.00 3.01
CA GLY A 288 -25.25 13.78 3.85
C GLY A 288 -25.12 14.35 5.27
N ALA A 289 -23.91 14.77 5.66
CA ALA A 289 -23.65 15.49 6.91
C ALA A 289 -23.57 16.99 6.60
N GLU A 290 -24.54 17.78 7.06
CA GLU A 290 -24.57 19.22 6.80
C GLU A 290 -23.23 19.89 7.18
N PHE A 291 -22.64 20.59 6.21
CA PHE A 291 -21.34 21.26 6.28
C PHE A 291 -21.40 22.67 6.86
#